data_AF-A0A2W2A6G5-F1
#
_entry.id   AF-A0A2W2A6G5-F1
#
_cell.length_a   1.000
_cell.length_b   1.000
_cell.length_c   1.000
_cell.angle_alpha   90.00
_cell.angle_beta   90.00
_cell.angle_gamma   90.00
#
_symmetry.space_group_name_H-M   'P 1'
#
loop_
_entity.id
_entity.type
_entity.pdbx_description
1 polymer ?
#
loop_
_entity_poly.entity_id
_entity_poly.type
_entity_poly.pdbx_seq_one_letter_code
_entity_poly.pdbx_strand_id
1 'polypeptide(L)'
;MGFLQLIPATQLTARYDAFSHQLILSASGQTPQFTAAINFHRDQNFVGGLKFDLQGWVGPLTGDMQSYEKTQNVDIMLPSPVINSKSVIIVDANHPEGVPVTIEYAELKKNGKSITAADLTTSYANDTQTTASPANENITALLGRDFQIKHPAVLGTYGASLDISFDNTDLELITAGIQGTNIVWTFRPLQVSNTAVVVTTFGGIATYVLRETYDVRIIQPEIQAMPKAAAPDKAILSYLGRVNIGLNLIKAQYPDAQLYEVDSVSAQPTSNPNDLKQMRIVCRAGAGTAIIQATGWGTFGPVQYIDSPWLEDQVINWPISMDITEADKLLKAAGYTGDYRNVTLRKPLYPGVYEPSYIFGMINGLYVFVGVEDKKVSVNGTAATLADAKA
;
A
#
# COMPACT_ATOMS: atom_id res chain seq x y z
N MET A 1 14.61 -3.99 13.10
CA MET A 1 13.72 -2.82 13.11
C MET A 1 14.50 -1.73 12.41
N GLY A 2 14.01 -1.22 11.29
CA GLY A 2 14.58 -0.05 10.63
C GLY A 2 13.99 1.21 11.25
N PHE A 3 14.81 2.18 11.63
CA PHE A 3 14.35 3.50 12.06
C PHE A 3 14.89 4.56 11.11
N LEU A 4 14.05 5.53 10.76
CA LEU A 4 14.47 6.66 9.95
C LEU A 4 15.36 7.58 10.79
N GLN A 5 16.57 7.83 10.32
CA GLN A 5 17.49 8.75 10.99
C GLN A 5 18.34 9.51 9.97
N LEU A 6 19.03 10.55 10.46
CA LEU A 6 20.08 11.19 9.68
C LEU A 6 21.20 10.20 9.40
N ILE A 7 21.79 10.30 8.22
CA ILE A 7 22.86 9.43 7.75
C ILE A 7 24.17 10.23 7.76
N PRO A 8 25.27 9.72 8.34
CA PRO A 8 26.55 10.43 8.32
C PRO A 8 27.12 10.48 6.90
N ALA A 9 27.64 11.64 6.50
CA ALA A 9 28.40 11.80 5.26
C ALA A 9 29.82 12.29 5.55
N THR A 10 30.79 11.76 4.80
CA THR A 10 32.17 12.26 4.81
C THR A 10 32.43 13.18 3.61
N GLN A 11 31.64 13.05 2.55
CA GLN A 11 31.66 13.94 1.40
C GLN A 11 30.24 14.33 1.02
N LEU A 12 30.06 15.63 0.76
CA LEU A 12 28.82 16.21 0.29
C LEU A 12 29.13 17.14 -0.88
N THR A 13 28.39 17.00 -1.98
CA THR A 13 28.50 17.89 -3.13
C THR A 13 27.11 18.30 -3.63
N ALA A 14 27.06 19.48 -4.22
CA ALA A 14 25.86 20.00 -4.88
C ALA A 14 26.27 20.56 -6.24
N ARG A 15 25.67 20.06 -7.31
CA ARG A 15 25.91 20.53 -8.68
C ARG A 15 24.59 20.90 -9.34
N TYR A 16 24.52 22.04 -10.00
CA TYR A 16 23.35 22.44 -10.75
C TYR A 16 23.60 22.37 -12.25
N ASP A 17 22.75 21.65 -12.96
CA ASP A 17 22.72 21.62 -14.41
C ASP A 17 21.66 22.59 -14.92
N ALA A 18 22.13 23.67 -15.55
CA ALA A 18 21.28 24.75 -16.04
C ALA A 18 20.44 24.35 -17.26
N PHE A 19 20.85 23.32 -18.02
CA PHE A 19 20.12 22.86 -19.20
C PHE A 19 18.94 21.97 -18.83
N SER A 20 19.13 21.09 -17.84
CA SER A 20 18.08 20.20 -17.36
C SER A 20 17.27 20.77 -16.20
N HIS A 21 17.68 21.92 -15.63
CA HIS A 21 17.08 22.52 -14.44
C HIS A 21 17.09 21.57 -13.24
N GLN A 22 18.19 20.83 -13.07
CA GLN A 22 18.35 19.86 -11.99
C GLN A 22 19.47 20.24 -11.04
N LEU A 23 19.13 20.27 -9.75
CA LEU A 23 20.09 20.26 -8.67
C LEU A 23 20.42 18.80 -8.33
N ILE A 24 21.66 18.42 -8.55
CA ILE A 24 22.23 17.11 -8.30
C ILE A 24 22.96 17.16 -6.96
N LEU A 25 22.42 16.47 -5.96
CA LEU A 25 23.03 16.31 -4.65
C LEU A 25 23.72 14.96 -4.57
N SER A 26 24.96 14.93 -4.08
CA SER A 26 25.67 13.67 -3.84
C SER A 26 26.24 13.61 -2.42
N ALA A 27 26.17 12.42 -1.82
CA ALA A 27 26.74 12.10 -0.53
C ALA A 27 27.50 10.77 -0.61
N SER A 28 28.62 10.67 0.10
CA SER A 28 29.29 9.40 0.37
C SER A 28 29.76 9.33 1.81
N GLY A 29 29.86 8.11 2.34
CA GLY A 29 30.23 7.89 3.73
C GLY A 29 30.14 6.42 4.13
N GLN A 30 30.08 6.17 5.43
CA GLN A 30 29.88 4.85 6.01
C GLN A 30 28.61 4.82 6.85
N THR A 31 27.84 3.74 6.76
CA THR A 31 26.60 3.53 7.53
C THR A 31 26.57 2.13 8.11
N PRO A 32 25.73 1.85 9.11
CA PRO A 32 25.48 0.47 9.52
C PRO A 32 25.09 -0.41 8.31
N GLN A 33 25.53 -1.66 8.29
CA GLN A 33 25.37 -2.61 7.16
C GLN A 33 23.91 -2.78 6.69
N PHE A 34 22.94 -2.55 7.55
CA PHE A 34 21.52 -2.62 7.21
C PHE A 34 20.91 -1.22 7.12
N THR A 35 21.53 -0.37 6.31
CA THR A 35 20.99 0.95 5.98
C THR A 35 20.42 0.93 4.57
N ALA A 36 19.16 1.30 4.42
CA ALA A 36 18.44 1.31 3.15
C ALA A 36 17.83 2.68 2.85
N ALA A 37 17.44 2.85 1.59
CA ALA A 37 16.73 4.01 1.05
C ALA A 37 17.33 5.37 1.46
N ILE A 38 18.66 5.49 1.46
CA ILE A 38 19.35 6.75 1.72
C ILE A 38 18.90 7.78 0.67
N ASN A 39 18.42 8.94 1.12
CA ASN A 39 17.91 10.00 0.27
C ASN A 39 18.09 11.40 0.90
N PHE A 40 18.09 12.41 0.04
CA PHE A 40 18.00 13.81 0.45
C PHE A 40 16.53 14.20 0.52
N HIS A 41 16.09 14.65 1.68
CA HIS A 41 14.74 15.15 1.92
C HIS A 41 14.75 16.67 2.03
N ARG A 42 14.04 17.37 1.13
CA ARG A 42 14.02 18.83 1.13
C ARG A 42 13.16 19.37 2.28
N ASP A 43 13.74 20.22 3.11
CA ASP A 43 13.01 21.01 4.09
C ASP A 43 12.28 22.16 3.38
N GLN A 44 10.99 21.97 3.13
CA GLN A 44 10.13 22.97 2.46
C GLN A 44 9.88 24.21 3.31
N ASN A 45 10.14 24.13 4.61
CA ASN A 45 9.96 25.24 5.55
C ASN A 45 11.18 26.14 5.66
N PHE A 46 12.31 25.75 5.08
CA PHE A 46 13.49 26.59 5.09
C PHE A 46 13.32 27.77 4.12
N VAL A 47 13.06 28.94 4.69
CA VAL A 47 12.82 30.18 3.94
C VAL A 47 14.15 30.79 3.47
N GLY A 48 14.16 31.29 2.24
CA GLY A 48 15.29 32.07 1.69
C GLY A 48 16.46 31.23 1.19
N GLY A 49 16.36 29.90 1.17
CA GLY A 49 17.41 29.05 0.65
C GLY A 49 16.94 27.62 0.38
N LEU A 50 17.91 26.71 0.34
CA LEU A 50 17.69 25.29 0.13
C LEU A 50 18.30 24.55 1.29
N LYS A 51 17.50 23.73 1.97
CA LYS A 51 17.94 22.85 3.04
C LYS A 51 17.46 21.44 2.78
N PHE A 52 18.35 20.48 2.99
CA PHE A 52 18.07 19.06 2.78
C PHE A 52 18.57 18.24 3.95
N ASP A 53 17.76 17.31 4.44
CA ASP A 53 18.15 16.31 5.42
C ASP A 53 18.60 15.05 4.66
N LEU A 54 19.83 14.60 4.88
CA LEU A 54 20.31 13.32 4.39
C LEU A 54 19.86 12.23 5.38
N GLN A 55 18.84 11.46 4.99
CA GLN A 55 18.19 10.48 5.85
C GLN A 55 18.13 9.10 5.20
N GLY A 56 17.91 8.07 6.02
CA GLY A 56 17.80 6.68 5.58
C GLY A 56 17.29 5.78 6.69
N TRP A 57 16.80 4.60 6.31
CA TRP A 57 16.27 3.59 7.24
C TRP A 57 17.40 2.71 7.74
N VAL A 58 17.64 2.71 9.04
CA VAL A 58 18.74 1.97 9.67
C VAL A 58 18.20 0.84 10.54
N GLY A 59 18.52 -0.41 10.17
CA GLY A 59 18.45 -1.57 11.03
C GLY A 59 18.18 -2.89 10.30
N PRO A 60 18.44 -4.05 10.94
CA PRO A 60 18.91 -4.22 12.33
C PRO A 60 20.37 -3.75 12.56
N LEU A 61 20.69 -3.33 13.79
CA LEU A 61 22.05 -2.92 14.16
C LEU A 61 22.92 -4.16 14.43
N THR A 62 23.86 -4.46 13.54
CA THR A 62 24.82 -5.58 13.70
C THR A 62 26.22 -5.14 14.13
N GLY A 63 26.48 -3.84 14.17
CA GLY A 63 27.80 -3.26 14.46
C GLY A 63 28.71 -3.16 13.23
N ASP A 64 28.41 -3.91 12.17
CA ASP A 64 29.12 -3.83 10.90
C ASP A 64 28.78 -2.54 10.15
N MET A 65 29.78 -1.98 9.46
CA MET A 65 29.64 -0.77 8.65
C MET A 65 29.80 -1.10 7.17
N GLN A 66 29.06 -0.41 6.32
CA GLN A 66 29.16 -0.46 4.86
C GLN A 66 29.38 0.94 4.29
N SER A 67 30.17 1.04 3.22
CA SER A 67 30.27 2.27 2.45
C SER A 67 29.02 2.48 1.60
N TYR A 68 28.62 3.73 1.40
CA TYR A 68 27.56 4.09 0.47
C TYR A 68 27.97 5.27 -0.40
N GLU A 69 27.35 5.33 -1.58
CA GLU A 69 27.32 6.51 -2.44
C GLU A 69 25.88 6.76 -2.85
N LYS A 70 25.42 8.00 -2.69
CA LYS A 70 24.08 8.41 -3.05
C LYS A 70 24.14 9.66 -3.91
N THR A 71 23.45 9.62 -5.04
CA THR A 71 23.14 10.79 -5.86
C THR A 71 21.63 10.92 -6.00
N GLN A 72 21.13 12.15 -5.92
CA GLN A 72 19.73 12.47 -6.12
C GLN A 72 19.59 13.74 -6.94
N ASN A 73 18.73 13.69 -7.95
CA ASN A 73 18.38 14.83 -8.77
C ASN A 73 17.10 15.46 -8.21
N VAL A 74 17.09 16.79 -8.12
CA VAL A 74 15.96 17.58 -7.64
C VAL A 74 15.65 18.61 -8.71
N ASP A 75 14.43 18.54 -9.25
CA ASP A 75 13.96 19.52 -10.24
C ASP A 75 13.74 20.86 -9.54
N ILE A 76 14.53 21.87 -9.90
CA ILE A 76 14.46 23.21 -9.32
C ILE A 76 15.02 24.24 -10.29
N MET A 77 14.38 25.39 -10.40
CA MET A 77 14.90 26.48 -11.23
C MET A 77 15.87 27.36 -10.43
N LEU A 78 17.15 27.32 -10.80
CA LEU A 78 18.20 28.22 -10.34
C LEU A 78 18.87 28.95 -11.52
N PRO A 79 19.40 30.17 -11.33
CA PRO A 79 19.28 30.98 -10.12
C PRO A 79 17.85 31.50 -9.90
N SER A 80 17.44 31.64 -8.65
CA SER A 80 16.13 32.16 -8.26
C SER A 80 16.28 33.47 -7.46
N PRO A 81 15.46 34.49 -7.72
CA PRO A 81 15.54 35.77 -6.99
C PRO A 81 15.14 35.67 -5.52
N VAL A 82 14.47 34.58 -5.12
CA VAL A 82 13.92 34.38 -3.77
C VAL A 82 14.59 33.24 -3.00
N ILE A 83 15.50 32.50 -3.64
CA ILE A 83 16.21 31.36 -3.03
C ILE A 83 17.71 31.61 -3.15
N ASN A 84 18.45 31.45 -2.04
CA ASN A 84 19.91 31.42 -2.07
C ASN A 84 20.39 30.38 -3.09
N SER A 85 20.89 30.87 -4.23
CA SER A 85 21.32 30.05 -5.35
C SER A 85 22.82 29.70 -5.28
N LYS A 86 23.52 30.07 -4.20
CA LYS A 86 24.97 29.86 -4.05
C LYS A 86 25.31 28.55 -3.36
N SER A 87 24.47 28.15 -2.41
CA SER A 87 24.73 27.01 -1.54
C SER A 87 23.42 26.38 -1.12
N VAL A 88 23.49 25.10 -0.78
CA VAL A 88 22.45 24.37 -0.06
C VAL A 88 22.94 24.07 1.34
N ILE A 89 22.06 24.04 2.33
CA ILE A 89 22.37 23.49 3.65
C ILE A 89 22.03 22.01 3.61
N ILE A 90 22.97 21.15 3.99
CA ILE A 90 22.73 19.72 4.12
C ILE A 90 22.88 19.34 5.59
N VAL A 91 21.83 18.78 6.17
CA VAL A 91 21.82 18.21 7.52
C VAL A 91 22.12 16.73 7.41
N ASP A 92 23.12 16.26 8.13
CA ASP A 92 23.53 14.85 8.17
C ASP A 92 23.81 14.44 9.62
N ALA A 93 24.13 13.17 9.89
CA ALA A 93 24.37 12.74 11.27
C ALA A 93 25.65 13.30 11.91
N ASN A 94 26.65 13.68 11.10
CA ASN A 94 27.88 14.34 11.54
C ASN A 94 27.68 15.84 11.76
N HIS A 95 26.70 16.44 11.08
CA HIS A 95 26.37 17.87 11.08
C HIS A 95 24.86 18.08 11.30
N PRO A 96 24.33 17.79 12.52
CA PRO A 96 22.90 17.90 12.81
C PRO A 96 22.37 19.35 12.74
N GLU A 97 23.24 20.34 12.85
CA GLU A 97 22.93 21.76 12.62
C GLU A 97 22.89 22.16 11.13
N GLY A 98 23.41 21.30 10.25
CA GLY A 98 23.54 21.52 8.82
C GLY A 98 24.86 22.18 8.42
N VAL A 99 25.43 21.69 7.31
CA VAL A 99 26.64 22.25 6.69
C VAL A 99 26.29 22.93 5.35
N PRO A 100 26.78 24.15 5.09
CA PRO A 100 26.60 24.78 3.79
C PRO A 100 27.49 24.13 2.73
N VAL A 101 26.86 23.61 1.67
CA VAL A 101 27.50 23.00 0.51
C VAL A 101 27.33 23.92 -0.69
N THR A 102 28.43 24.41 -1.24
CA THR A 102 28.44 25.29 -2.42
C THR A 102 27.86 24.57 -3.63
N ILE A 103 26.98 25.24 -4.37
CA ILE A 103 26.42 24.72 -5.63
C ILE A 103 27.41 25.00 -6.75
N GLU A 104 27.93 23.94 -7.37
CA GLU A 104 28.73 24.02 -8.58
C GLU A 104 27.83 24.09 -9.82
N TYR A 105 27.92 25.16 -10.61
CA TYR A 105 27.12 25.31 -11.82
C TYR A 105 27.85 24.64 -13.00
N ALA A 106 27.25 23.57 -13.53
CA ALA A 106 27.75 22.93 -14.74
C ALA A 106 27.54 23.87 -15.95
N GLU A 107 28.66 24.32 -16.52
CA GLU A 107 28.77 25.02 -17.81
C GLU A 107 27.85 26.24 -18.08
N LEU A 108 27.62 27.10 -17.08
CA LEU A 108 27.29 28.49 -17.41
C LEU A 108 28.57 29.19 -17.88
N LYS A 109 28.74 29.39 -19.19
CA LYS A 109 29.75 30.31 -19.76
C LYS A 109 29.12 31.68 -19.96
N LYS A 110 29.48 32.67 -19.14
CA LYS A 110 29.21 34.08 -19.45
C LYS A 110 30.47 34.68 -20.05
N ASN A 111 30.42 35.07 -21.32
CA ASN A 111 31.59 35.63 -22.03
C ASN A 111 32.84 34.73 -22.00
N GLY A 112 32.66 33.41 -22.12
CA GLY A 112 33.79 32.45 -22.18
C GLY A 112 34.49 32.16 -20.85
N LYS A 113 33.99 32.67 -19.72
CA LYS A 113 34.52 32.39 -18.38
C LYS A 113 33.47 31.65 -17.54
N SER A 114 33.90 30.61 -16.80
CA SER A 114 33.04 29.89 -15.86
C SER A 114 32.57 30.86 -14.77
N ILE A 115 31.25 30.93 -14.56
CA ILE A 115 30.65 31.79 -13.53
C ILE A 115 30.76 31.07 -12.18
N THR A 116 31.12 31.79 -11.12
CA THR A 116 31.18 31.23 -9.77
C THR A 116 30.00 31.71 -8.93
N ALA A 117 29.64 30.99 -7.87
CA ALA A 117 28.58 31.38 -6.94
C ALA A 117 28.80 32.78 -6.31
N ALA A 118 30.03 33.30 -6.32
CA ALA A 118 30.35 34.65 -5.87
C ALA A 118 29.70 35.75 -6.73
N ASP A 119 29.42 35.48 -8.01
CA ASP A 119 28.91 36.46 -8.98
C ASP A 119 27.39 36.73 -8.84
N LEU A 120 26.70 36.06 -7.92
CA LEU A 120 25.23 36.07 -7.76
C LEU A 120 24.81 36.57 -6.36
N THR A 121 25.06 37.82 -5.98
CA THR A 121 24.78 38.33 -4.61
C THR A 121 23.35 38.83 -4.37
N THR A 122 22.66 38.21 -3.41
CA THR A 122 21.89 38.89 -2.33
C THR A 122 21.73 37.93 -1.13
N SER A 123 21.81 38.46 0.09
CA SER A 123 22.02 37.74 1.37
C SER A 123 20.80 37.79 2.30
N TYR A 124 20.51 36.70 3.02
CA TYR A 124 19.73 36.73 4.28
C TYR A 124 20.29 35.74 5.32
N ALA A 125 20.09 36.08 6.59
CA ALA A 125 20.67 35.49 7.79
C ALA A 125 19.82 34.35 8.37
N ASN A 126 20.49 33.41 9.06
CA ASN A 126 19.94 32.24 9.74
C ASN A 126 19.13 32.60 10.98
N ASP A 127 18.07 31.83 11.26
CA ASP A 127 17.48 31.73 12.58
C ASP A 127 17.17 30.27 12.96
N THR A 128 17.15 30.02 14.26
CA THR A 128 17.28 28.74 14.94
C THR A 128 15.91 28.13 15.24
N GLN A 129 15.75 26.81 15.02
CA GLN A 129 14.47 26.13 15.25
C GLN A 129 14.57 25.07 16.36
N THR A 130 13.64 25.13 17.31
CA THR A 130 13.47 24.21 18.44
C THR A 130 12.65 22.99 18.02
N THR A 131 13.15 21.79 18.33
CA THR A 131 12.42 20.53 18.16
C THR A 131 11.60 20.20 19.41
N ALA A 132 10.29 20.07 19.26
CA ALA A 132 9.44 19.44 20.26
C ALA A 132 9.35 17.94 19.97
N SER A 133 9.49 17.13 21.02
CA SER A 133 9.43 15.67 20.94
C SER A 133 7.98 15.19 20.73
N PRO A 134 7.70 14.29 19.78
CA PRO A 134 6.36 13.78 19.58
C PRO A 134 5.98 12.61 20.50
N ALA A 135 4.68 12.40 20.61
CA ALA A 135 4.09 11.16 21.06
C ALA A 135 4.32 10.08 19.98
N ASN A 136 4.86 8.93 20.38
CA ASN A 136 4.98 7.76 19.52
C ASN A 136 3.75 6.86 19.71
N GLU A 137 3.11 6.47 18.60
CA GLU A 137 2.04 5.47 18.61
C GLU A 137 2.57 4.14 18.08
N ASN A 138 2.28 3.04 18.79
CA ASN A 138 2.68 1.70 18.38
C ASN A 138 1.53 1.00 17.65
N ILE A 139 1.76 0.57 16.41
CA ILE A 139 0.79 -0.12 15.57
C ILE A 139 1.26 -1.55 15.32
N THR A 140 0.38 -2.54 15.53
CA THR A 140 0.60 -3.91 15.06
C THR A 140 -0.18 -4.14 13.77
N ALA A 141 0.55 -4.32 12.67
CA ALA A 141 -0.02 -4.60 11.35
C ALA A 141 0.13 -6.09 11.01
N LEU A 142 -0.84 -6.65 10.29
CA LEU A 142 -0.78 -8.04 9.82
C LEU A 142 -0.27 -8.06 8.38
N LEU A 143 0.70 -8.92 8.08
CA LEU A 143 1.25 -9.07 6.73
C LEU A 143 0.14 -9.24 5.68
N GLY A 144 0.16 -8.41 4.63
CA GLY A 144 -0.81 -8.42 3.53
C GLY A 144 -2.21 -7.89 3.87
N ARG A 145 -2.42 -7.34 5.08
CA ARG A 145 -3.69 -6.72 5.50
C ARG A 145 -3.53 -5.22 5.64
N ASP A 146 -4.44 -4.49 5.00
CA ASP A 146 -4.43 -3.04 5.03
C ASP A 146 -4.67 -2.53 6.46
N PHE A 147 -3.94 -1.50 6.87
CA PHE A 147 -4.13 -0.78 8.14
C PHE A 147 -4.16 0.71 7.88
N GLN A 148 -4.68 1.47 8.85
CA GLN A 148 -4.84 2.92 8.73
C GLN A 148 -4.06 3.66 9.80
N ILE A 149 -3.45 4.79 9.40
CA ILE A 149 -2.94 5.82 10.29
C ILE A 149 -3.84 7.04 10.14
N LYS A 150 -4.24 7.63 11.28
CA LYS A 150 -5.09 8.81 11.33
C LYS A 150 -4.31 9.96 11.98
N HIS A 151 -4.29 11.11 11.32
CA HIS A 151 -3.66 12.32 11.82
C HIS A 151 -4.63 13.50 11.72
N PRO A 152 -4.72 14.39 12.71
CA PRO A 152 -5.63 15.54 12.65
C PRO A 152 -5.41 16.40 11.39
N ALA A 153 -6.47 16.66 10.64
CA ALA A 153 -6.44 17.52 9.45
C ALA A 153 -6.39 19.01 9.83
N VAL A 154 -6.80 19.36 11.05
CA VAL A 154 -6.78 20.73 11.56
C VAL A 154 -5.36 21.06 12.03
N LEU A 155 -4.54 21.47 11.08
CA LEU A 155 -3.25 22.08 11.36
C LEU A 155 -3.54 23.51 11.82
N GLY A 156 -3.29 23.84 13.10
CA GLY A 156 -3.77 25.05 13.78
C GLY A 156 -3.32 26.41 13.23
N THR A 157 -2.74 26.48 12.02
CA THR A 157 -2.23 27.70 11.40
C THR A 157 -2.49 27.72 9.89
N TYR A 158 -2.87 28.89 9.34
CA TYR A 158 -3.00 29.08 7.90
C TYR A 158 -1.68 28.76 7.17
N GLY A 159 -1.78 27.96 6.11
CA GLY A 159 -0.66 27.57 5.25
C GLY A 159 0.19 26.40 5.76
N ALA A 160 -0.24 25.70 6.81
CA ALA A 160 0.46 24.51 7.25
C ALA A 160 0.40 23.39 6.20
N SER A 161 1.49 22.64 6.06
CA SER A 161 1.60 21.49 5.16
C SER A 161 1.98 20.23 5.93
N LEU A 162 1.71 19.09 5.32
CA LEU A 162 2.04 17.77 5.85
C LEU A 162 2.87 17.02 4.82
N ASP A 163 3.90 16.33 5.31
CA ASP A 163 4.63 15.33 4.55
C ASP A 163 4.58 13.98 5.28
N ILE A 164 4.66 12.90 4.51
CA ILE A 164 4.64 11.53 5.03
C ILE A 164 5.79 10.73 4.42
N SER A 165 6.55 10.08 5.30
CA SER A 165 7.70 9.23 4.92
C SER A 165 7.54 7.83 5.51
N PHE A 166 7.84 6.81 4.73
CA PHE A 166 7.78 5.39 5.12
C PHE A 166 8.76 4.56 4.28
N ASP A 167 9.09 3.34 4.73
CA ASP A 167 9.91 2.40 3.95
C ASP A 167 9.03 1.66 2.92
N ASN A 168 9.28 1.92 1.63
CA ASN A 168 8.50 1.31 0.54
C ASN A 168 8.84 -0.16 0.26
N THR A 169 9.85 -0.72 0.92
CA THR A 169 10.13 -2.16 0.91
C THR A 169 9.25 -2.91 1.92
N ASP A 170 8.81 -2.22 2.98
CA ASP A 170 7.97 -2.76 4.04
C ASP A 170 6.49 -2.44 3.84
N LEU A 171 6.17 -1.27 3.28
CA LEU A 171 4.81 -0.73 3.18
C LEU A 171 4.50 -0.20 1.78
N GLU A 172 3.29 -0.45 1.31
CA GLU A 172 2.68 0.18 0.13
C GLU A 172 1.58 1.16 0.58
N LEU A 173 1.63 2.41 0.13
CA LEU A 173 0.53 3.37 0.36
C LEU A 173 -0.60 3.08 -0.64
N ILE A 174 -1.75 2.63 -0.12
CA ILE A 174 -2.92 2.24 -0.92
C ILE A 174 -3.81 3.44 -1.23
N THR A 175 -4.16 4.23 -0.21
CA THR A 175 -4.97 5.44 -0.36
C THR A 175 -4.61 6.49 0.68
N ALA A 176 -4.75 7.76 0.31
CA ALA A 176 -4.72 8.89 1.21
C ALA A 176 -6.00 9.73 1.02
N GLY A 177 -6.63 10.16 2.11
CA GLY A 177 -7.85 10.96 2.03
C GLY A 177 -8.20 11.64 3.35
N ILE A 178 -9.22 12.48 3.33
CA ILE A 178 -9.77 13.14 4.53
C ILE A 178 -11.02 12.38 4.96
N GLN A 179 -11.08 11.98 6.23
CA GLN A 179 -12.27 11.38 6.84
C GLN A 179 -12.62 12.14 8.12
N GLY A 180 -13.70 12.92 8.08
CA GLY A 180 -14.07 13.83 9.15
C GLY A 180 -12.99 14.90 9.36
N THR A 181 -12.46 14.99 10.59
CA THR A 181 -11.40 15.94 10.96
C THR A 181 -10.00 15.37 10.84
N ASN A 182 -9.82 14.19 10.23
CA ASN A 182 -8.52 13.52 10.13
C ASN A 182 -8.12 13.29 8.68
N ILE A 183 -6.83 13.39 8.41
CA ILE A 183 -6.19 12.78 7.25
C ILE A 183 -5.96 11.31 7.59
N VAL A 184 -6.32 10.43 6.66
CA VAL A 184 -6.25 8.98 6.82
C VAL A 184 -5.40 8.43 5.68
N TRP A 185 -4.31 7.76 6.05
CA TRP A 185 -3.47 7.00 5.13
C TRP A 185 -3.71 5.51 5.36
N THR A 186 -3.97 4.78 4.28
CA THR A 186 -4.15 3.33 4.29
C THR A 186 -2.91 2.68 3.70
N PHE A 187 -2.28 1.79 4.45
CA PHE A 187 -1.05 1.09 4.08
C PHE A 187 -1.26 -0.41 3.99
N ARG A 188 -0.58 -1.07 3.06
CA ARG A 188 -0.48 -2.53 2.97
C ARG A 188 0.93 -2.99 3.34
N PRO A 189 1.09 -3.85 4.37
CA PRO A 189 2.38 -4.44 4.71
C PRO A 189 2.83 -5.49 3.68
N LEU A 190 4.09 -5.39 3.24
CA LEU A 190 4.69 -6.21 2.18
C LEU A 190 5.57 -7.35 2.72
N GLN A 191 6.18 -7.18 3.90
CA GLN A 191 7.02 -8.21 4.55
C GLN A 191 6.97 -8.13 6.08
N VAL A 192 7.32 -9.22 6.76
CA VAL A 192 7.43 -9.26 8.22
C VAL A 192 8.65 -8.46 8.65
N SER A 193 8.44 -7.33 9.29
CA SER A 193 9.50 -6.45 9.75
C SER A 193 8.99 -5.54 10.88
N ASN A 194 9.87 -4.67 11.38
CA ASN A 194 9.43 -3.51 12.14
C ASN A 194 9.94 -2.29 11.39
N THR A 195 9.03 -1.39 11.10
CA THR A 195 9.22 -0.18 10.28
C THR A 195 8.55 0.99 10.97
N ALA A 196 8.59 2.18 10.38
CA ALA A 196 7.83 3.31 10.90
C ALA A 196 7.18 4.12 9.77
N VAL A 197 6.16 4.89 10.15
CA VAL A 197 5.62 5.96 9.31
C VAL A 197 5.87 7.26 10.05
N VAL A 198 6.50 8.21 9.38
CA VAL A 198 6.82 9.53 9.95
C VAL A 198 5.95 10.56 9.27
N VAL A 199 5.15 11.26 10.07
CA VAL A 199 4.32 12.37 9.63
C VAL A 199 5.00 13.66 10.07
N THR A 200 5.37 14.51 9.11
CA THR A 200 5.99 15.80 9.39
C THR A 200 4.98 16.90 9.12
N THR A 201 4.57 17.59 10.18
CA THR A 201 3.74 18.78 10.12
C THR A 201 4.61 20.02 10.12
N PHE A 202 4.36 20.86 9.13
CA PHE A 202 5.01 22.13 8.93
C PHE A 202 4.03 23.23 9.30
N GLY A 203 4.33 24.04 10.32
CA GLY A 203 3.57 25.24 10.61
C GLY A 203 3.79 26.25 9.48
N GLY A 204 2.72 26.68 8.81
CA GLY A 204 2.83 27.53 7.60
C GLY A 204 3.56 28.85 7.86
N ILE A 205 2.84 29.83 8.40
CA ILE A 205 3.44 31.11 8.84
C ILE A 205 4.18 31.02 10.18
N ALA A 206 3.92 29.96 10.96
CA ALA A 206 4.56 29.73 12.24
C ALA A 206 5.73 28.75 12.03
N THR A 207 6.96 29.19 12.28
CA THR A 207 8.19 28.41 12.02
C THR A 207 8.37 27.27 13.02
N TYR A 208 7.51 26.25 12.97
CA TYR A 208 7.70 25.00 13.70
C TYR A 208 7.63 23.80 12.76
N VAL A 209 8.37 22.75 13.12
CA VAL A 209 8.28 21.42 12.53
C VAL A 209 7.93 20.45 13.64
N LEU A 210 6.78 19.78 13.52
CA LEU A 210 6.40 18.67 14.38
C LEU A 210 6.57 17.40 13.57
N ARG A 211 7.40 16.47 14.03
CA ARG A 211 7.48 15.12 13.46
C ARG A 211 6.75 14.20 14.41
N GLU A 212 5.82 13.40 13.94
CA GLU A 212 5.20 12.31 14.70
C GLU A 212 5.62 10.97 14.08
N THR A 213 5.98 10.01 14.93
CA THR A 213 6.43 8.68 14.48
C THR A 213 5.43 7.63 14.93
N TYR A 214 4.95 6.86 13.95
CA TYR A 214 4.11 5.69 14.16
C TYR A 214 4.99 4.45 13.98
N ASP A 215 5.32 3.77 15.08
CA ASP A 215 6.11 2.54 15.06
C ASP A 215 5.21 1.38 14.60
N VAL A 216 5.53 0.76 13.46
CA VAL A 216 4.72 -0.31 12.85
C VAL A 216 5.43 -1.64 12.99
N ARG A 217 4.89 -2.52 13.83
CA ARG A 217 5.30 -3.93 13.93
C ARG A 217 4.45 -4.76 12.97
N ILE A 218 5.06 -5.20 11.86
CA ILE A 218 4.42 -6.10 10.91
C ILE A 218 4.66 -7.53 11.37
N ILE A 219 3.61 -8.20 11.79
CA ILE A 219 3.67 -9.62 12.14
C ILE A 219 3.09 -10.45 11.01
N GLN A 220 3.70 -11.63 10.80
CA GLN A 220 2.96 -12.73 10.21
C GLN A 220 1.74 -12.93 11.13
N PRO A 221 0.51 -13.03 10.61
CA PRO A 221 -0.60 -13.47 11.45
C PRO A 221 -0.20 -14.80 12.07
N GLU A 222 0.08 -14.77 13.36
CA GLU A 222 0.39 -15.97 14.12
C GLU A 222 -0.90 -16.78 14.03
N ILE A 223 -0.87 -17.88 13.29
CA ILE A 223 -1.90 -18.89 13.43
C ILE A 223 -1.69 -19.37 14.86
N GLN A 224 -2.40 -18.76 15.82
CA GLN A 224 -2.50 -19.34 17.14
C GLN A 224 -2.99 -20.75 16.89
N ALA A 225 -2.08 -21.71 17.09
CA ALA A 225 -2.46 -23.07 17.29
C ALA A 225 -3.31 -23.03 18.56
N MET A 226 -4.63 -22.90 18.38
CA MET A 226 -5.57 -23.35 19.39
C MET A 226 -5.07 -24.72 19.86
N PRO A 227 -5.18 -25.02 21.17
CA PRO A 227 -4.73 -26.29 21.70
C PRO A 227 -5.20 -27.37 20.74
N LYS A 228 -4.25 -28.21 20.31
CA LYS A 228 -4.49 -29.34 19.42
C LYS A 228 -5.58 -30.20 20.05
N ALA A 229 -6.83 -29.84 19.82
CA ALA A 229 -7.94 -30.74 19.90
C ALA A 229 -7.51 -31.88 19.00
N ALA A 230 -7.46 -33.09 19.58
CA ALA A 230 -7.14 -34.31 18.86
C ALA A 230 -7.81 -34.20 17.49
N ALA A 231 -7.00 -34.23 16.43
CA ALA A 231 -7.49 -34.00 15.08
C ALA A 231 -8.71 -34.92 14.89
N PRO A 232 -9.93 -34.38 14.70
CA PRO A 232 -10.92 -35.19 14.04
C PRO A 232 -10.33 -35.41 12.65
N ASP A 233 -10.31 -36.66 12.18
CA ASP A 233 -9.84 -37.02 10.84
C ASP A 233 -10.25 -35.94 9.84
N LYS A 234 -9.26 -35.23 9.28
CA LYS A 234 -9.47 -33.96 8.54
C LYS A 234 -10.27 -34.23 7.26
N ALA A 235 -11.59 -34.17 7.36
CA ALA A 235 -12.45 -33.89 6.22
C ALA A 235 -12.10 -32.48 5.71
N ILE A 236 -11.63 -32.36 4.46
CA ILE A 236 -11.52 -31.07 3.78
C ILE A 236 -12.93 -30.47 3.74
N LEU A 237 -13.13 -29.30 4.36
CA LEU A 237 -14.40 -28.59 4.32
C LEU A 237 -14.75 -28.29 2.86
N SER A 238 -15.97 -28.64 2.44
CA SER A 238 -16.46 -28.32 1.10
C SER A 238 -16.47 -26.81 0.87
N TYR A 239 -16.58 -26.38 -0.39
CA TYR A 239 -16.69 -24.97 -0.72
C TYR A 239 -17.91 -24.35 -0.03
N LEU A 240 -19.08 -24.99 -0.15
CA LEU A 240 -20.28 -24.53 0.54
C LEU A 240 -20.13 -24.55 2.08
N GLY A 241 -19.37 -25.51 2.62
CA GLY A 241 -19.04 -25.56 4.04
C GLY A 241 -18.27 -24.31 4.50
N ARG A 242 -17.28 -23.87 3.72
CA ARG A 242 -16.54 -22.62 3.98
C ARG A 242 -17.45 -21.40 3.87
N VAL A 243 -18.31 -21.34 2.86
CA VAL A 243 -19.28 -20.22 2.71
C VAL A 243 -20.22 -20.15 3.91
N ASN A 244 -20.74 -21.28 4.38
CA ASN A 244 -21.61 -21.34 5.57
C ASN A 244 -20.92 -20.80 6.83
N ILE A 245 -19.64 -21.12 7.04
CA ILE A 245 -18.88 -20.59 8.18
C ILE A 245 -18.80 -19.06 8.11
N GLY A 246 -18.38 -18.51 6.96
CA GLY A 246 -18.26 -17.06 6.79
C GLY A 246 -19.60 -16.33 6.89
N LEU A 247 -20.66 -16.89 6.30
CA LEU A 247 -22.01 -16.33 6.39
C LEU A 247 -22.52 -16.32 7.84
N ASN A 248 -22.25 -17.37 8.62
CA ASN A 248 -22.62 -17.41 10.03
C ASN A 248 -21.85 -16.37 10.85
N LEU A 249 -20.57 -16.14 10.55
CA LEU A 249 -19.78 -15.09 11.20
C LEU A 249 -20.32 -13.68 10.90
N ILE A 250 -20.74 -13.43 9.65
CA ILE A 250 -21.44 -12.18 9.29
C ILE A 250 -22.76 -12.07 10.05
N LYS A 251 -23.59 -13.11 10.02
CA LYS A 251 -24.92 -13.13 10.65
C LYS A 251 -24.89 -12.98 12.17
N ALA A 252 -23.80 -13.35 12.82
CA ALA A 252 -23.60 -13.11 14.24
C ALA A 252 -23.57 -11.61 14.58
N GLN A 253 -23.12 -10.76 13.65
CA GLN A 253 -23.09 -9.30 13.81
C GLN A 253 -24.27 -8.61 13.10
N TYR A 254 -24.72 -9.17 11.98
CA TYR A 254 -25.79 -8.64 11.12
C TYR A 254 -26.83 -9.74 10.84
N PRO A 255 -27.79 -9.99 11.76
CA PRO A 255 -28.68 -11.16 11.68
C PRO A 255 -29.55 -11.24 10.42
N ASP A 256 -29.82 -10.11 9.78
CA ASP A 256 -30.58 -9.99 8.53
C ASP A 256 -29.72 -10.17 7.28
N ALA A 257 -28.43 -10.50 7.42
CA ALA A 257 -27.50 -10.53 6.29
C ALA A 257 -27.86 -11.59 5.24
N GLN A 258 -27.77 -11.20 3.97
CA GLN A 258 -28.09 -12.06 2.82
C GLN A 258 -26.97 -12.05 1.79
N LEU A 259 -26.65 -13.23 1.26
CA LEU A 259 -25.49 -13.42 0.38
C LEU A 259 -25.70 -12.74 -0.99
N TYR A 260 -24.71 -11.97 -1.44
CA TYR A 260 -24.62 -11.45 -2.81
C TYR A 260 -23.64 -12.24 -3.67
N GLU A 261 -22.41 -12.36 -3.20
CA GLU A 261 -21.29 -12.87 -3.99
C GLU A 261 -20.30 -13.63 -3.09
N VAL A 262 -19.68 -14.66 -3.67
CA VAL A 262 -18.48 -15.31 -3.12
C VAL A 262 -17.41 -15.37 -4.18
N ASP A 263 -16.32 -14.63 -3.99
CA ASP A 263 -15.12 -14.78 -4.81
C ASP A 263 -14.20 -15.80 -4.20
N SER A 264 -13.56 -16.61 -5.03
CA SER A 264 -12.49 -17.49 -4.59
C SER A 264 -11.34 -17.49 -5.57
N VAL A 265 -10.12 -17.45 -5.06
CA VAL A 265 -8.89 -17.25 -5.84
C VAL A 265 -7.83 -18.26 -5.41
N SER A 266 -7.06 -18.75 -6.37
CA SER A 266 -5.86 -19.55 -6.15
C SER A 266 -4.59 -18.71 -6.34
N ALA A 267 -3.53 -19.05 -5.61
CA ALA A 267 -2.24 -18.36 -5.73
C ALA A 267 -1.59 -18.57 -7.12
N GLN A 268 -1.82 -19.75 -7.71
CA GLN A 268 -1.37 -20.13 -9.05
C GLN A 268 -2.57 -20.61 -9.86
N PRO A 269 -2.54 -20.49 -11.20
CA PRO A 269 -3.52 -21.14 -12.06
C PRO A 269 -3.76 -22.60 -11.66
N THR A 270 -5.01 -23.03 -11.67
CA THR A 270 -5.39 -24.38 -11.25
C THR A 270 -6.56 -24.89 -12.08
N SER A 271 -6.64 -26.22 -12.23
CA SER A 271 -7.79 -26.94 -12.74
C SER A 271 -8.51 -27.72 -11.64
N ASN A 272 -8.19 -27.48 -10.37
CA ASN A 272 -8.80 -28.11 -9.21
C ASN A 272 -9.45 -27.06 -8.30
N PRO A 273 -10.78 -27.10 -8.08
CA PRO A 273 -11.46 -26.05 -7.34
C PRO A 273 -11.09 -26.04 -5.85
N ASN A 274 -10.49 -27.13 -5.35
CA ASN A 274 -9.97 -27.16 -3.99
C ASN A 274 -8.72 -26.27 -3.82
N ASP A 275 -8.03 -25.88 -4.88
CA ASP A 275 -6.88 -24.97 -4.76
C ASP A 275 -7.28 -23.51 -4.55
N LEU A 276 -8.59 -23.20 -4.64
CA LEU A 276 -9.16 -21.88 -4.35
C LEU A 276 -9.26 -21.68 -2.83
N LYS A 277 -8.12 -21.32 -2.23
CA LYS A 277 -7.94 -21.23 -0.77
C LYS A 277 -8.35 -19.87 -0.20
N GLN A 278 -8.24 -18.82 -1.00
CA GLN A 278 -8.68 -17.48 -0.62
C GLN A 278 -10.14 -17.31 -1.01
N MET A 279 -10.95 -16.78 -0.10
CA MET A 279 -12.38 -16.59 -0.30
C MET A 279 -12.82 -15.23 0.26
N ARG A 280 -13.62 -14.48 -0.49
CA ARG A 280 -14.29 -13.26 -0.04
C ARG A 280 -15.79 -13.48 -0.14
N ILE A 281 -16.50 -13.25 0.95
CA ILE A 281 -17.96 -13.38 1.01
C ILE A 281 -18.53 -11.98 1.20
N VAL A 282 -19.48 -11.61 0.35
CA VAL A 282 -20.14 -10.30 0.33
C VAL A 282 -21.62 -10.49 0.61
N CYS A 283 -22.15 -9.77 1.58
CA CYS A 283 -23.55 -9.85 1.98
C CYS A 283 -24.19 -8.46 2.03
N ARG A 284 -25.48 -8.38 1.69
CA ARG A 284 -26.35 -7.28 2.14
C ARG A 284 -26.46 -7.33 3.65
N ALA A 285 -26.36 -6.20 4.33
CA ALA A 285 -26.61 -6.08 5.77
C ALA A 285 -27.30 -4.72 6.04
N GLY A 286 -28.60 -4.73 6.35
CA GLY A 286 -29.39 -3.50 6.41
C GLY A 286 -29.33 -2.70 5.10
N ALA A 287 -28.92 -1.43 5.20
CA ALA A 287 -28.74 -0.52 4.06
C ALA A 287 -27.36 -0.64 3.39
N GLY A 288 -26.40 -1.33 4.04
CA GLY A 288 -25.02 -1.42 3.59
C GLY A 288 -24.58 -2.83 3.20
N THR A 289 -23.27 -3.04 3.27
CA THR A 289 -22.60 -4.27 2.82
C THR A 289 -21.66 -4.79 3.90
N ALA A 290 -21.80 -6.07 4.25
CA ALA A 290 -20.89 -6.79 5.12
C ALA A 290 -19.98 -7.72 4.30
N ILE A 291 -18.68 -7.65 4.54
CA ILE A 291 -17.65 -8.41 3.84
C ILE A 291 -16.81 -9.18 4.84
N ILE A 292 -16.54 -10.45 4.57
CA ILE A 292 -15.57 -11.24 5.33
C ILE A 292 -14.64 -11.97 4.37
N GLN A 293 -13.37 -12.10 4.75
CA GLN A 293 -12.35 -12.77 3.93
C GLN A 293 -11.72 -13.93 4.68
N ALA A 294 -11.60 -15.06 4.01
CA ALA A 294 -10.87 -16.21 4.51
C ALA A 294 -9.36 -15.97 4.44
N THR A 295 -8.66 -16.30 5.52
CA THR A 295 -7.19 -16.33 5.61
C THR A 295 -6.63 -17.74 5.34
N GLY A 296 -7.50 -18.73 5.14
CA GLY A 296 -7.13 -20.11 4.88
C GLY A 296 -8.37 -21.02 4.75
N TRP A 297 -8.20 -22.31 5.01
CA TRP A 297 -9.30 -23.28 4.97
C TRP A 297 -10.22 -23.16 6.18
N GLY A 298 -11.27 -22.35 6.05
CA GLY A 298 -12.30 -22.19 7.09
C GLY A 298 -11.94 -21.20 8.21
N THR A 299 -10.77 -20.56 8.13
CA THR A 299 -10.40 -19.44 9.02
C THR A 299 -10.75 -18.12 8.34
N PHE A 300 -11.44 -17.24 9.05
CA PHE A 300 -11.88 -15.94 8.54
C PHE A 300 -11.31 -14.80 9.40
N GLY A 301 -11.05 -13.67 8.74
CA GLY A 301 -10.74 -12.41 9.41
C GLY A 301 -11.99 -11.75 10.01
N PRO A 302 -11.87 -10.52 10.54
CA PRO A 302 -13.01 -9.77 11.03
C PRO A 302 -13.99 -9.41 9.91
N VAL A 303 -15.28 -9.24 10.27
CA VAL A 303 -16.31 -8.70 9.37
C VAL A 303 -16.07 -7.20 9.18
N GLN A 304 -16.04 -6.76 7.93
CA GLN A 304 -15.96 -5.36 7.54
C GLN A 304 -17.33 -4.88 7.09
N TYR A 305 -17.77 -3.71 7.56
CA TYR A 305 -19.03 -3.09 7.12
C TYR A 305 -18.75 -1.82 6.33
N ILE A 306 -19.46 -1.67 5.22
CA ILE A 306 -19.42 -0.49 4.36
C ILE A 306 -20.83 0.08 4.31
N ASP A 307 -20.97 1.37 4.62
CA ASP A 307 -22.25 2.09 4.60
C ASP A 307 -22.66 2.49 3.17
N SER A 308 -22.69 1.51 2.27
CA SER A 308 -23.12 1.63 0.89
C SER A 308 -23.62 0.28 0.39
N PRO A 309 -24.67 0.26 -0.46
CA PRO A 309 -25.14 -0.99 -1.06
C PRO A 309 -24.10 -1.57 -2.02
N TRP A 310 -24.05 -2.89 -2.08
CA TRP A 310 -23.37 -3.62 -3.15
C TRP A 310 -24.23 -3.55 -4.41
N LEU A 311 -23.63 -3.12 -5.52
CA LEU A 311 -24.32 -2.93 -6.80
C LEU A 311 -24.10 -4.15 -7.71
N GLU A 312 -24.89 -4.25 -8.77
CA GLU A 312 -24.75 -5.23 -9.86
C GLU A 312 -25.08 -6.70 -9.53
N ASP A 313 -25.43 -7.04 -8.29
CA ASP A 313 -25.84 -8.39 -7.89
C ASP A 313 -27.21 -8.44 -7.22
N GLN A 314 -27.91 -9.53 -7.49
CA GLN A 314 -29.11 -9.93 -6.76
C GLN A 314 -28.72 -10.79 -5.56
N VAL A 315 -29.56 -10.74 -4.52
CA VAL A 315 -29.44 -11.66 -3.38
C VAL A 315 -29.57 -13.11 -3.87
N ILE A 316 -28.60 -13.94 -3.46
CA ILE A 316 -28.66 -15.39 -3.62
C ILE A 316 -29.55 -15.96 -2.51
N ASN A 317 -30.56 -16.74 -2.89
CA ASN A 317 -31.37 -17.51 -1.96
C ASN A 317 -30.53 -18.66 -1.40
N TRP A 318 -29.83 -18.41 -0.29
CA TRP A 318 -28.98 -19.38 0.39
C TRP A 318 -29.78 -20.23 1.39
N PRO A 319 -29.50 -21.55 1.53
CA PRO A 319 -28.43 -22.32 0.90
C PRO A 319 -28.75 -22.79 -0.53
N ILE A 320 -27.70 -22.94 -1.34
CA ILE A 320 -27.77 -23.62 -2.64
C ILE A 320 -27.32 -25.08 -2.51
N SER A 321 -27.72 -25.94 -3.46
CA SER A 321 -27.43 -27.37 -3.43
C SER A 321 -26.15 -27.79 -4.17
N MET A 322 -25.72 -27.01 -5.17
CA MET A 322 -24.57 -27.35 -6.02
C MET A 322 -23.28 -26.81 -5.43
N ASP A 323 -22.29 -27.68 -5.22
CA ASP A 323 -20.94 -27.30 -4.78
C ASP A 323 -20.04 -27.00 -6.01
N ILE A 324 -18.98 -26.22 -5.81
CA ILE A 324 -18.03 -25.85 -6.87
C ILE A 324 -17.39 -27.08 -7.54
N THR A 325 -17.25 -28.19 -6.82
CA THR A 325 -16.70 -29.44 -7.37
C THR A 325 -17.63 -30.10 -8.39
N GLU A 326 -18.95 -29.91 -8.25
CA GLU A 326 -19.92 -30.32 -9.27
C GLU A 326 -19.91 -29.34 -10.45
N ALA A 327 -19.80 -28.03 -10.18
CA ALA A 327 -19.67 -27.02 -11.22
C ALA A 327 -18.44 -27.24 -12.12
N ASP A 328 -17.28 -27.55 -11.52
CA ASP A 328 -16.03 -27.87 -12.22
C ASP A 328 -16.16 -29.14 -13.09
N LYS A 329 -16.91 -30.15 -12.65
CA LYS A 329 -17.19 -31.33 -13.48
C LYS A 329 -18.04 -30.99 -14.69
N LEU A 330 -19.07 -30.16 -14.53
CA LEU A 330 -19.93 -29.71 -15.63
C LEU A 330 -19.15 -28.85 -16.63
N LEU A 331 -18.33 -27.92 -16.13
CA LEU A 331 -17.40 -27.12 -16.92
C LEU A 331 -16.52 -28.00 -17.82
N LYS A 332 -15.87 -29.01 -17.23
CA LYS A 332 -14.99 -29.94 -17.94
C LYS A 332 -15.75 -30.83 -18.92
N ALA A 333 -16.95 -31.30 -18.56
CA ALA A 333 -17.81 -32.08 -19.43
C ALA A 333 -18.25 -31.30 -20.68
N ALA A 334 -18.36 -29.97 -20.57
CA ALA A 334 -18.61 -29.07 -21.69
C ALA A 334 -17.38 -28.75 -22.55
N GLY A 335 -16.20 -29.31 -22.23
CA GLY A 335 -14.96 -29.16 -23.00
C GLY A 335 -14.01 -28.07 -22.48
N TYR A 336 -14.37 -27.35 -21.42
CA TYR A 336 -13.52 -26.30 -20.83
C TYR A 336 -12.59 -26.91 -19.77
N THR A 337 -11.52 -27.58 -20.23
CA THR A 337 -10.59 -28.31 -19.35
C THR A 337 -9.34 -27.53 -18.94
N GLY A 338 -9.21 -26.28 -19.37
CA GLY A 338 -8.06 -25.42 -19.05
C GLY A 338 -8.03 -24.99 -17.59
N ASP A 339 -6.90 -24.41 -17.17
CA ASP A 339 -6.77 -23.83 -15.84
C ASP A 339 -7.57 -22.51 -15.71
N TYR A 340 -7.99 -22.21 -14.49
CA TYR A 340 -8.60 -20.96 -14.06
C TYR A 340 -7.84 -20.36 -12.88
N ARG A 341 -8.02 -19.05 -12.67
CA ARG A 341 -7.40 -18.33 -11.55
C ARG A 341 -8.40 -18.06 -10.42
N ASN A 342 -9.66 -17.85 -10.76
CA ASN A 342 -10.70 -17.51 -9.82
C ASN A 342 -12.04 -18.13 -10.21
N VAL A 343 -12.88 -18.33 -9.21
CA VAL A 343 -14.28 -18.70 -9.39
C VAL A 343 -15.13 -17.81 -8.51
N THR A 344 -16.13 -17.18 -9.12
CA THR A 344 -17.08 -16.31 -8.42
C THR A 344 -18.47 -16.94 -8.45
N LEU A 345 -19.07 -17.17 -7.28
CA LEU A 345 -20.48 -17.51 -7.15
C LEU A 345 -21.27 -16.21 -6.96
N ARG A 346 -22.08 -15.83 -7.95
CA ARG A 346 -22.92 -14.63 -7.90
C ARG A 346 -24.22 -14.81 -8.68
N LYS A 347 -25.17 -13.91 -8.47
CA LYS A 347 -26.38 -13.78 -9.29
C LYS A 347 -26.41 -12.38 -9.91
N PRO A 348 -25.82 -12.18 -11.10
CA PRO A 348 -25.74 -10.87 -11.74
C PRO A 348 -27.10 -10.20 -11.90
N LEU A 349 -27.14 -8.88 -11.74
CA LEU A 349 -28.29 -8.05 -12.06
C LEU A 349 -28.32 -7.73 -13.57
N TYR A 350 -28.48 -8.76 -14.39
CA TYR A 350 -28.46 -8.65 -15.86
C TYR A 350 -29.69 -9.31 -16.51
N PRO A 351 -30.30 -8.70 -17.55
CA PRO A 351 -31.40 -9.33 -18.28
C PRO A 351 -30.99 -10.70 -18.86
N GLY A 352 -31.78 -11.73 -18.58
CA GLY A 352 -31.52 -13.09 -19.08
C GLY A 352 -30.74 -14.00 -18.11
N VAL A 353 -30.22 -13.47 -16.99
CA VAL A 353 -29.60 -14.27 -15.92
C VAL A 353 -30.57 -14.38 -14.74
N TYR A 354 -31.17 -15.55 -14.59
CA TYR A 354 -32.29 -15.75 -13.65
C TYR A 354 -31.90 -16.53 -12.39
N GLU A 355 -30.72 -17.13 -12.37
CA GLU A 355 -30.22 -18.01 -11.31
C GLU A 355 -28.79 -17.64 -10.88
N PRO A 356 -28.36 -18.03 -9.67
CA PRO A 356 -26.96 -17.98 -9.29
C PRO A 356 -26.11 -18.87 -10.21
N SER A 357 -24.88 -18.45 -10.50
CA SER A 357 -23.93 -19.23 -11.31
C SER A 357 -22.54 -19.20 -10.71
N TYR A 358 -21.78 -20.28 -10.92
CA TYR A 358 -20.34 -20.28 -10.75
C TYR A 358 -19.68 -19.74 -12.03
N ILE A 359 -18.89 -18.68 -11.91
CA ILE A 359 -18.20 -18.02 -13.02
C ILE A 359 -16.72 -18.33 -12.91
N PHE A 360 -16.21 -19.16 -13.81
CA PHE A 360 -14.80 -19.54 -13.88
C PHE A 360 -14.04 -18.53 -14.75
N GLY A 361 -13.08 -17.84 -14.14
CA GLY A 361 -12.12 -16.98 -14.84
C GLY A 361 -10.97 -17.80 -15.40
N MET A 362 -11.12 -18.25 -16.65
CA MET A 362 -10.15 -19.11 -17.32
C MET A 362 -8.88 -18.32 -17.70
N ILE A 363 -7.72 -18.98 -17.71
CA ILE A 363 -6.43 -18.33 -18.02
C ILE A 363 -6.37 -17.78 -19.46
N ASN A 364 -7.14 -18.36 -20.37
CA ASN A 364 -7.25 -17.86 -21.75
C ASN A 364 -8.15 -16.62 -21.90
N GLY A 365 -8.64 -16.04 -20.79
CA GLY A 365 -9.48 -14.85 -20.78
C GLY A 365 -10.98 -15.10 -20.95
N LEU A 366 -11.42 -16.36 -21.08
CA LEU A 366 -12.85 -16.70 -21.12
C LEU A 366 -13.47 -16.68 -19.72
N TYR A 367 -14.70 -16.21 -19.64
CA TYR A 367 -15.56 -16.40 -18.47
C TYR A 367 -16.61 -17.46 -18.77
N VAL A 368 -16.53 -18.58 -18.07
CA VAL A 368 -17.45 -19.70 -18.25
C VAL A 368 -18.37 -19.81 -17.04
N PHE A 369 -19.67 -19.76 -17.31
CA PHE A 369 -20.74 -19.74 -16.31
C PHE A 369 -21.33 -21.14 -16.20
N VAL A 370 -21.53 -21.61 -14.97
CA VAL A 370 -22.24 -22.86 -14.67
C VAL A 370 -23.42 -22.55 -13.76
N GLY A 371 -24.64 -22.68 -14.30
CA GLY A 371 -25.89 -22.42 -13.57
C GLY A 371 -26.09 -23.37 -12.40
N VAL A 372 -26.47 -22.83 -11.24
CA VAL A 372 -26.63 -23.60 -9.99
C VAL A 372 -27.88 -24.48 -9.99
N GLU A 373 -28.95 -24.00 -10.62
CA GLU A 373 -30.26 -24.66 -10.68
C GLU A 373 -30.36 -25.50 -11.97
N ASP A 374 -30.05 -24.91 -13.13
CA ASP A 374 -30.23 -25.57 -14.42
C ASP A 374 -29.03 -26.41 -14.90
N LYS A 375 -27.88 -26.27 -14.22
CA LYS A 375 -26.62 -26.96 -14.50
C LYS A 375 -26.05 -26.72 -15.91
N LYS A 376 -26.51 -25.70 -16.62
CA LYS A 376 -26.02 -25.38 -17.97
C LYS A 376 -24.71 -24.63 -17.91
N VAL A 377 -23.86 -24.92 -18.89
CA VAL A 377 -22.59 -24.23 -19.12
C VAL A 377 -22.77 -23.20 -20.23
N SER A 378 -22.35 -21.96 -20.02
CA SER A 378 -22.41 -20.89 -21.01
C SER A 378 -21.15 -19.99 -20.96
N VAL A 379 -20.89 -19.24 -22.02
CA VAL A 379 -19.66 -18.40 -22.14
C VAL A 379 -20.05 -16.93 -22.24
N ASN A 380 -19.33 -16.08 -21.52
CA ASN A 380 -19.50 -14.61 -21.52
C ASN A 380 -20.95 -14.16 -21.21
N GLY A 381 -21.71 -14.96 -20.46
CA GLY A 381 -23.10 -14.66 -20.10
C GLY A 381 -24.12 -14.83 -21.23
N THR A 382 -23.69 -15.31 -22.40
CA THR A 382 -24.58 -15.68 -23.52
C THR A 382 -24.76 -17.19 -23.57
N ALA A 383 -26.01 -17.67 -23.65
CA ALA A 383 -26.31 -19.09 -23.76
C ALA A 383 -25.57 -19.70 -24.96
N ALA A 384 -24.53 -20.49 -24.69
CA ALA A 384 -23.74 -21.12 -25.74
C ALA A 384 -24.56 -22.28 -26.34
N THR A 385 -24.92 -22.17 -27.62
CA THR A 385 -25.22 -23.36 -28.40
C THR A 385 -23.90 -24.03 -28.77
N LEU A 386 -23.83 -25.36 -28.62
CA LEU A 386 -22.66 -26.23 -28.88
C LEU A 386 -22.01 -26.11 -30.29
N ALA A 387 -22.51 -25.23 -31.16
CA ALA A 387 -21.97 -24.98 -32.50
C ALA A 387 -20.77 -24.01 -32.52
N ASP A 388 -20.61 -23.14 -31.53
CA ASP A 388 -19.63 -22.03 -31.60
C ASP A 388 -18.22 -22.40 -31.11
N ALA A 389 -18.02 -23.59 -30.53
CA ALA A 389 -16.73 -24.04 -30.00
C ALA A 389 -15.86 -24.84 -31.00
N LYS A 390 -16.25 -24.88 -32.28
CA LYS A 390 -15.53 -25.60 -33.36
C LYS A 390 -15.14 -24.73 -34.57
N ALA A 391 -15.14 -23.39 -34.43
CA ALA A 391 -14.68 -22.49 -35.48
C ALA A 391 -13.25 -22.00 -35.21
#